data_AF-A0A1R2BH06-F1
#
_entry.id   AF-A0A1R2BH06-F1
#
_cell.length_a   1.000
_cell.length_b   1.000
_cell.length_c   1.000
_cell.angle_alpha   90.00
_cell.angle_beta   90.00
_cell.angle_gamma   90.00
#
_symmetry.space_group_name_H-M   'P 1'
#
loop_
_entity.id
_entity.type
_entity.pdbx_description
1 polymer ?
#
loop_
_entity_poly.entity_id
_entity_poly.type
_entity_poly.pdbx_seq_one_letter_code
_entity_poly.pdbx_strand_id
1 'polypeptide(L)'
;MKSLLLFSVFLMTQGRLLFGSGNKNLSAPEPLSPIRLSIEGFIVGAALDSSPEELMSCAINYENAFYSLESFAKDMKNFKAKTIKKALKGLSETLQEIPRTLTECSYKGQRDYLRMHHAVKALEFPTTAEVFDKETFALNGIDITFELKTIIDSFTKGKMFDLGFSIGSLLAKISGSGIIITA
;
A
#
# COMPACT_ATOMS: atom_id res chain seq x y z
N MET A 1 -3.26 -66.61 -9.79
CA MET A 1 -3.69 -66.27 -8.42
C MET A 1 -2.51 -66.42 -7.48
N LYS A 2 -2.41 -65.51 -6.50
CA LYS A 2 -1.49 -65.47 -5.35
C LYS A 2 -0.05 -65.02 -5.65
N SER A 3 0.24 -63.77 -5.32
CA SER A 3 1.11 -63.42 -4.19
C SER A 3 1.74 -62.04 -4.42
N LEU A 4 1.09 -60.97 -3.93
CA LEU A 4 1.72 -59.64 -3.85
C LEU A 4 0.93 -58.73 -2.90
N LEU A 5 0.80 -59.16 -1.65
CA LEU A 5 0.42 -58.30 -0.52
C LEU A 5 1.08 -58.87 0.72
N LEU A 6 2.19 -58.26 1.16
CA LEU A 6 2.72 -58.20 2.52
C LEU A 6 4.20 -57.79 2.48
N PHE A 7 4.48 -56.50 2.34
CA PHE A 7 5.73 -55.90 2.83
C PHE A 7 5.47 -54.45 3.24
N SER A 8 4.60 -54.32 4.24
CA SER A 8 4.57 -53.13 5.09
C SER A 8 5.55 -53.33 6.25
N VAL A 9 6.22 -52.25 6.65
CA VAL A 9 6.86 -52.05 7.95
C VAL A 9 8.23 -52.73 8.12
N PHE A 10 9.33 -52.07 7.71
CA PHE A 10 10.62 -52.08 8.47
C PHE A 10 11.69 -51.12 7.89
N LEU A 11 11.40 -49.81 7.76
CA LEU A 11 12.47 -48.81 7.52
C LEU A 11 12.18 -47.50 8.27
N MET A 12 11.90 -47.62 9.56
CA MET A 12 12.05 -46.52 10.52
C MET A 12 12.74 -47.05 11.76
N THR A 13 14.07 -47.02 11.78
CA THR A 13 14.88 -46.86 12.99
C THR A 13 16.35 -46.76 12.57
N GLN A 14 17.10 -45.92 13.30
CA GLN A 14 18.53 -45.62 13.18
C GLN A 14 18.89 -44.47 12.22
N GLY A 15 18.85 -43.26 12.76
CA GLY A 15 19.39 -42.05 12.15
C GLY A 15 19.40 -40.86 13.09
N ARG A 16 19.69 -41.07 14.39
CA ARG A 16 20.06 -40.00 15.32
C ARG A 16 21.58 -39.99 15.49
N LEU A 17 22.13 -38.79 15.61
CA LEU A 17 23.50 -38.40 15.99
C LEU A 17 24.42 -38.03 14.83
N LEU A 18 24.25 -36.80 14.32
CA LEU A 18 25.33 -35.81 14.34
C LEU A 18 24.73 -34.45 14.75
N PHE A 19 24.81 -34.17 16.05
CA PHE A 19 24.62 -32.83 16.60
C PHE A 19 25.79 -31.96 16.14
N GLY A 20 25.59 -31.19 15.08
CA GLY A 20 26.34 -29.96 14.85
C GLY A 20 25.71 -28.85 15.67
N SER A 21 26.40 -28.42 16.72
CA SER A 21 26.01 -27.29 17.56
C SER A 21 25.84 -26.02 16.72
N GLY A 22 24.60 -25.62 16.53
CA GLY A 22 24.20 -24.40 15.84
C GLY A 22 22.83 -24.01 16.33
N ASN A 23 22.77 -23.49 17.56
CA ASN A 23 21.54 -23.01 18.19
C ASN A 23 21.06 -21.74 17.46
N LYS A 24 20.42 -21.92 16.30
CA LYS A 24 19.60 -20.88 15.69
C LYS A 24 18.16 -21.19 16.07
N ASN A 25 17.72 -20.58 17.16
CA ASN A 25 16.30 -20.36 17.42
C ASN A 25 15.69 -19.78 16.14
N LEU A 26 15.01 -20.62 15.36
CA LEU A 26 14.20 -20.15 14.24
C LEU A 26 12.89 -19.66 14.86
N SER A 27 12.96 -18.49 15.50
CA SER A 27 11.79 -17.76 15.96
C SER A 27 10.92 -17.49 14.73
N ALA A 28 9.63 -17.85 14.81
CA ALA A 28 8.66 -17.36 13.83
C ALA A 28 8.81 -15.84 13.69
N PRO A 29 8.73 -15.27 12.48
CA PRO A 29 8.84 -13.83 12.31
C PRO A 29 7.78 -13.14 13.19
N GLU A 30 8.21 -12.12 13.96
CA GLU A 30 7.27 -11.36 14.78
C GLU A 30 6.19 -10.71 13.89
N PRO A 31 4.92 -10.65 14.37
CA PRO A 31 3.85 -10.03 13.62
C PRO A 31 4.18 -8.56 13.35
N LEU A 32 4.02 -8.14 12.09
CA LEU A 32 4.23 -6.74 11.69
C LEU A 32 3.29 -5.80 12.45
N SER A 33 3.78 -4.62 12.82
CA SER A 33 2.93 -3.60 13.42
C SER A 33 1.85 -3.11 12.43
N PRO A 34 0.69 -2.61 12.91
CA PRO A 34 -0.35 -2.01 12.07
C PRO A 34 0.19 -0.99 11.06
N ILE A 35 1.14 -0.16 11.49
CA ILE A 35 1.79 0.84 10.64
C ILE A 35 2.60 0.15 9.54
N ARG A 36 3.44 -0.83 9.88
CA ARG A 36 4.23 -1.58 8.89
C ARG A 36 3.35 -2.27 7.85
N LEU A 37 2.23 -2.87 8.26
CA LEU A 37 1.28 -3.48 7.33
C LEU A 37 0.69 -2.48 6.34
N SER A 38 0.37 -1.27 6.81
CA SER A 38 -0.12 -0.18 5.94
C SER A 38 0.96 0.30 4.95
N ILE A 39 2.21 0.40 5.40
CA ILE A 39 3.34 0.75 4.50
C ILE A 39 3.51 -0.30 3.41
N GLU A 40 3.51 -1.58 3.80
CA GLU A 40 3.64 -2.69 2.86
C GLU A 40 2.49 -2.70 1.84
N GLY A 41 1.25 -2.56 2.32
CA GLY A 41 0.08 -2.42 1.47
C GLY A 41 0.21 -1.24 0.51
N PHE A 42 0.66 -0.08 1.00
CA PHE A 42 0.88 1.11 0.18
C PHE A 42 1.86 0.86 -0.96
N ILE A 43 3.01 0.25 -0.67
CA ILE A 43 4.04 -0.01 -1.68
C ILE A 43 3.48 -0.94 -2.77
N VAL A 44 2.75 -1.99 -2.37
CA VAL A 44 2.11 -2.93 -3.29
C VAL A 44 1.03 -2.22 -4.13
N GLY A 45 0.14 -1.45 -3.50
CA GLY A 45 -0.94 -0.75 -4.18
C GLY A 45 -0.45 0.34 -5.13
N ALA A 46 0.64 1.03 -4.76
CA ALA A 46 1.26 2.08 -5.58
C ALA A 46 1.96 1.54 -6.83
N ALA A 47 2.11 0.22 -6.96
CA ALA A 47 2.75 -0.44 -8.10
C ALA A 47 4.13 0.16 -8.42
N LEU A 48 4.92 0.41 -7.37
CA LEU A 48 6.28 0.93 -7.49
C LEU A 48 7.20 -0.14 -8.10
N ASP A 49 8.22 0.30 -8.85
CA ASP A 49 9.24 -0.59 -9.39
C ASP A 49 10.21 -1.08 -8.29
N SER A 50 10.34 -0.32 -7.21
CA SER A 50 11.10 -0.67 -6.00
C SER A 50 10.35 -1.68 -5.12
N SER A 51 11.07 -2.62 -4.51
CA SER A 51 10.45 -3.66 -3.69
C SER A 51 10.08 -3.14 -2.29
N PRO A 52 9.11 -3.78 -1.60
CA PRO A 52 8.82 -3.47 -0.21
C PRO A 52 10.05 -3.54 0.70
N GLU A 53 10.95 -4.50 0.48
CA GLU A 53 12.18 -4.65 1.27
C GLU A 53 13.13 -3.46 1.08
N GLU A 54 13.31 -2.99 -0.16
CA GLU A 54 14.14 -1.82 -0.47
C GLU A 54 13.59 -0.58 0.24
N LEU A 55 12.28 -0.34 0.17
CA LEU A 55 11.65 0.86 0.69
C LEU A 55 11.40 0.83 2.20
N MET A 56 11.10 -0.34 2.78
CA MET A 56 10.94 -0.50 4.23
C MET A 56 12.25 -0.29 4.99
N SER A 57 13.39 -0.62 4.38
CA SER A 57 14.72 -0.39 4.98
C SER A 57 15.00 1.10 5.22
N CYS A 58 14.31 1.96 4.48
CA CYS A 58 14.56 3.38 4.43
C CYS A 58 13.58 4.20 5.31
N ALA A 59 12.85 3.51 6.19
CA ALA A 59 12.02 4.10 7.25
C ALA A 59 11.24 5.34 6.79
N ILE A 60 10.36 5.17 5.78
CA ILE A 60 9.40 6.22 5.43
C ILE A 60 8.61 6.55 6.71
N ASN A 61 8.68 7.80 7.18
CA ASN A 61 8.08 8.21 8.44
C ASN A 61 6.55 8.37 8.27
N TYR A 62 5.83 7.24 8.30
CA TYR A 62 4.39 7.15 8.09
C TYR A 62 3.54 7.45 9.33
N GLU A 63 4.14 7.73 10.50
CA GLU A 63 3.37 7.97 11.73
C GLU A 63 2.43 9.18 11.59
N ASN A 64 2.89 10.25 10.95
CA ASN A 64 2.06 11.43 10.66
C ASN A 64 0.93 11.11 9.68
N ALA A 65 1.10 10.09 8.83
CA ALA A 65 0.08 9.72 7.86
C ALA A 65 -1.16 9.11 8.50
N PHE A 66 -0.99 8.40 9.61
CA PHE A 66 -2.10 7.79 10.33
C PHE A 66 -3.04 8.81 10.96
N TYR A 67 -2.52 9.87 11.57
CA TYR A 67 -3.36 10.93 12.17
C TYR A 67 -4.19 11.67 11.11
N SER A 68 -3.62 11.90 9.93
CA SER A 68 -4.33 12.53 8.82
C SER A 68 -5.47 11.67 8.25
N LEU A 69 -5.41 10.35 8.41
CA LEU A 69 -6.44 9.44 7.91
C LEU A 69 -7.73 9.46 8.73
N GLU A 70 -7.66 9.77 10.03
CA GLU A 70 -8.86 9.97 10.85
C GLU A 70 -9.65 11.20 10.37
N SER A 71 -8.93 12.30 10.11
CA SER A 71 -9.50 13.53 9.53
C SER A 71 -10.08 13.26 8.15
N PHE A 72 -9.35 12.51 7.30
CA PHE A 72 -9.81 12.06 5.99
C PHE A 72 -11.14 11.30 6.10
N ALA A 73 -11.21 10.26 6.93
CA ALA A 73 -12.41 9.46 7.10
C ALA A 73 -13.62 10.31 7.57
N LYS A 74 -13.39 11.28 8.45
CA LYS A 74 -14.42 12.21 8.94
C LYS A 74 -14.93 13.14 7.83
N ASP A 75 -14.03 13.75 7.05
CA ASP A 75 -14.39 14.65 5.94
C ASP A 75 -15.10 13.90 4.80
N MET A 76 -14.85 12.60 4.66
CA MET A 76 -15.47 11.76 3.63
C MET A 76 -16.87 11.24 3.96
N LYS A 77 -17.33 11.36 5.22
CA LYS A 77 -18.61 10.78 5.71
C LYS A 77 -19.86 11.14 4.89
N ASN A 78 -19.87 12.33 4.28
CA ASN A 78 -21.01 12.83 3.50
C ASN A 78 -20.76 12.88 1.99
N PHE A 79 -19.60 12.43 1.52
CA PHE A 79 -19.20 12.37 0.10
C PHE A 79 -19.48 13.65 -0.72
N LYS A 80 -19.33 14.82 -0.09
CA LYS A 80 -19.56 16.12 -0.75
C LYS A 80 -18.28 16.59 -1.45
N ALA A 81 -18.38 17.15 -2.65
CA ALA A 81 -17.23 17.62 -3.42
C ALA A 81 -16.23 18.45 -2.61
N LYS A 82 -16.71 19.46 -1.86
CA LYS A 82 -15.86 20.34 -1.04
C LYS A 82 -15.12 19.58 0.08
N THR A 83 -15.75 18.59 0.70
CA THR A 83 -15.13 17.82 1.78
C THR A 83 -14.17 16.77 1.21
N ILE A 84 -14.48 16.16 0.06
CA ILE A 84 -13.57 15.28 -0.66
C ILE A 84 -12.30 16.04 -1.07
N LYS A 85 -12.42 17.22 -1.68
CA LYS A 85 -11.24 18.05 -2.03
C LYS A 85 -10.37 18.37 -0.81
N LYS A 86 -10.99 18.72 0.32
CA LYS A 86 -10.28 18.97 1.59
C LYS A 86 -9.55 17.70 2.08
N ALA A 87 -10.22 16.55 2.02
CA ALA A 87 -9.65 15.27 2.42
C ALA A 87 -8.46 14.88 1.52
N LEU A 88 -8.60 15.01 0.20
CA LEU A 88 -7.53 14.74 -0.76
C LEU A 88 -6.32 15.67 -0.55
N LYS A 89 -6.56 16.95 -0.24
CA LYS A 89 -5.48 17.87 0.11
C LYS A 89 -4.74 17.42 1.37
N GLY A 90 -5.44 17.08 2.45
CA GLY A 90 -4.79 16.56 3.67
C GLY A 90 -4.02 15.25 3.44
N LEU A 91 -4.53 14.40 2.54
CA LEU A 91 -3.81 13.21 2.09
C LEU A 91 -2.54 13.58 1.30
N SER A 92 -2.58 14.60 0.43
CA SER A 92 -1.39 15.07 -0.28
C SER A 92 -0.30 15.62 0.66
N GLU A 93 -0.68 16.41 1.65
CA GLU A 93 0.23 16.99 2.66
C GLU A 93 0.91 15.90 3.49
N THR A 94 0.19 14.80 3.71
CA THR A 94 0.69 13.60 4.39
C THR A 94 1.73 12.85 3.57
N LEU A 95 1.49 12.73 2.27
CA LEU A 95 2.28 11.90 1.37
C LEU A 95 3.45 12.66 0.72
N GLN A 96 3.58 13.97 0.98
CA GLN A 96 4.54 14.85 0.31
C GLN A 96 6.01 14.44 0.49
N GLU A 97 6.34 13.77 1.60
CA GLU A 97 7.71 13.31 1.88
C GLU A 97 8.05 12.02 1.12
N ILE A 98 7.05 11.24 0.70
CA ILE A 98 7.27 9.92 0.08
C ILE A 98 8.11 10.05 -1.21
N PRO A 99 7.80 10.94 -2.17
CA PRO A 99 8.62 11.10 -3.36
C PRO A 99 10.10 11.31 -3.02
N ARG A 100 10.41 12.25 -2.10
CA ARG A 100 11.78 12.54 -1.71
C ARG A 100 12.48 11.29 -1.18
N THR A 101 11.82 10.58 -0.27
CA THR A 101 12.34 9.32 0.29
C THR A 101 12.60 8.29 -0.82
N LEU A 102 11.70 8.11 -1.81
CA LEU A 102 11.92 7.15 -2.90
C LEU A 102 13.24 7.37 -3.66
N THR A 103 13.64 8.63 -3.89
CA THR A 103 14.93 8.94 -4.55
C THR A 103 16.16 8.61 -3.69
N GLU A 104 16.02 8.67 -2.36
CA GLU A 104 17.09 8.40 -1.41
C GLU A 104 17.25 6.88 -1.16
N CYS A 105 16.18 6.10 -1.34
CA CYS A 105 16.09 4.71 -0.88
C CYS A 105 16.33 3.65 -1.95
N SER A 106 16.20 3.98 -3.23
CA SER A 106 16.26 3.00 -4.31
C SER A 106 16.95 3.57 -5.55
N TYR A 107 17.76 2.74 -6.21
CA TYR A 107 18.35 3.10 -7.51
C TYR A 107 17.28 3.25 -8.61
N LYS A 108 16.10 2.63 -8.44
CA LYS A 108 14.91 2.84 -9.29
C LYS A 108 14.09 4.06 -8.88
N GLY A 109 14.50 4.71 -7.78
CA GLY A 109 13.78 5.77 -7.10
C GLY A 109 13.38 6.93 -7.99
N GLN A 110 14.08 7.18 -9.11
CA GLN A 110 13.72 8.26 -10.03
C GLN A 110 12.38 8.03 -10.76
N ARG A 111 12.07 6.79 -11.19
CA ARG A 111 10.77 6.51 -11.84
C ARG A 111 9.63 6.50 -10.82
N ASP A 112 9.87 5.87 -9.68
CA ASP A 112 8.91 5.83 -8.57
C ASP A 112 8.64 7.23 -8.02
N TYR A 113 9.67 8.08 -7.94
CA TYR A 113 9.55 9.50 -7.64
C TYR A 113 8.62 10.21 -8.60
N LEU A 114 8.83 10.09 -9.91
CA LEU A 114 8.01 10.81 -10.90
C LEU A 114 6.55 10.42 -10.78
N ARG A 115 6.25 9.11 -10.67
CA ARG A 115 4.88 8.61 -10.48
C ARG A 115 4.26 9.16 -9.21
N MET A 116 4.96 9.06 -8.09
CA MET A 116 4.44 9.47 -6.79
C MET A 116 4.29 10.99 -6.70
N HIS A 117 5.28 11.74 -7.22
CA HIS A 117 5.25 13.19 -7.26
C HIS A 117 4.06 13.70 -8.07
N HIS A 118 3.81 13.13 -9.26
CA HIS A 118 2.65 13.49 -10.07
C HIS A 118 1.33 13.17 -9.35
N ALA A 119 1.22 12.00 -8.72
CA ALA A 119 0.02 11.63 -8.00
C ALA A 119 -0.26 12.55 -6.81
N VAL A 120 0.76 12.84 -5.99
CA VAL A 120 0.66 13.79 -4.86
C VAL A 120 0.25 15.17 -5.35
N LYS A 121 0.82 15.65 -6.47
CA LYS A 121 0.43 16.95 -7.05
C LYS A 121 -0.99 16.95 -7.59
N ALA A 122 -1.47 15.85 -8.17
CA ALA A 122 -2.85 15.72 -8.61
C ALA A 122 -3.85 15.78 -7.44
N LEU A 123 -3.47 15.28 -6.24
CA LEU A 123 -4.27 15.42 -5.03
C LEU A 123 -4.23 16.85 -4.45
N GLU A 124 -3.06 17.49 -4.45
CA GLU A 124 -2.85 18.82 -3.88
C GLU A 124 -3.53 19.92 -4.73
N PHE A 125 -3.37 19.84 -6.05
CA PHE A 125 -3.84 20.82 -7.02
C PHE A 125 -4.52 20.13 -8.21
N PRO A 126 -5.71 19.55 -8.02
CA PRO A 126 -6.43 18.94 -9.12
C PRO A 126 -6.88 19.99 -10.15
N THR A 127 -6.70 19.68 -11.43
CA THR A 127 -7.23 20.46 -12.56
C THR A 127 -8.76 20.43 -12.54
N THR A 128 -9.35 19.25 -12.35
CA THR A 128 -10.80 19.08 -12.17
C THR A 128 -11.07 18.19 -10.97
N ALA A 129 -12.16 18.46 -10.27
CA ALA A 129 -12.59 17.67 -9.13
C ALA A 129 -14.10 17.82 -9.01
N GLU A 130 -14.81 16.79 -9.46
CA GLU A 130 -16.21 16.82 -9.86
C GLU A 130 -16.99 15.67 -9.22
N VAL A 131 -18.26 15.96 -8.92
CA VAL A 131 -19.22 14.98 -8.44
C VAL A 131 -20.25 14.83 -9.55
N PHE A 132 -20.26 13.68 -10.22
CA PHE A 132 -21.19 13.43 -11.35
C PHE A 132 -22.60 13.12 -10.85
N ASP A 133 -22.69 12.39 -9.75
CA ASP A 133 -23.93 12.05 -9.04
C ASP A 133 -23.65 11.98 -7.53
N LYS A 134 -24.63 11.62 -6.70
CA LYS A 134 -24.45 11.60 -5.23
C LYS A 134 -23.40 10.59 -4.75
N GLU A 135 -22.92 9.70 -5.60
CA GLU A 135 -22.08 8.55 -5.23
C GLU A 135 -20.76 8.49 -5.98
N THR A 136 -20.59 9.26 -7.06
CA THR A 136 -19.45 9.21 -7.97
C THR A 136 -18.64 10.49 -7.92
N PHE A 137 -17.34 10.35 -7.68
CA PHE A 137 -16.37 11.45 -7.65
C PHE A 137 -15.23 11.17 -8.62
N ALA A 138 -14.93 12.16 -9.46
CA ALA A 138 -13.78 12.12 -10.35
C ALA A 138 -12.78 13.24 -10.06
N LEU A 139 -11.51 12.87 -10.16
CA LEU A 139 -10.35 13.75 -10.03
C LEU A 139 -9.62 13.76 -11.37
N ASN A 140 -9.47 14.93 -11.98
CA ASN A 140 -8.86 15.09 -13.31
C ASN A 140 -9.50 14.19 -14.38
N GLY A 141 -10.82 14.03 -14.33
CA GLY A 141 -11.57 13.16 -15.25
C GLY A 141 -11.47 11.66 -14.95
N ILE A 142 -10.74 11.25 -13.91
CA ILE A 142 -10.62 9.86 -13.46
C ILE A 142 -11.57 9.62 -12.29
N ASP A 143 -12.49 8.66 -12.45
CA ASP A 143 -13.31 8.18 -11.33
C ASP A 143 -12.43 7.51 -10.27
N ILE A 144 -12.43 8.05 -9.05
CA ILE A 144 -11.68 7.53 -7.89
C ILE A 144 -12.60 7.07 -6.76
N THR A 145 -13.89 6.89 -7.05
CA THR A 145 -14.94 6.60 -6.07
C THR A 145 -14.65 5.31 -5.30
N PHE A 146 -14.27 4.27 -6.02
CA PHE A 146 -14.02 2.96 -5.44
C PHE A 146 -12.87 3.00 -4.44
N GLU A 147 -11.76 3.65 -4.81
CA GLU A 147 -10.58 3.78 -3.97
C GLU A 147 -10.90 4.60 -2.71
N LEU A 148 -11.60 5.72 -2.86
CA LEU A 148 -12.04 6.55 -1.73
C LEU A 148 -12.92 5.79 -0.75
N LYS A 149 -13.90 5.03 -1.24
CA LYS A 149 -14.78 4.19 -0.38
C LYS A 149 -13.99 3.08 0.31
N THR A 150 -13.04 2.45 -0.39
CA THR A 150 -12.24 1.35 0.15
C THR A 150 -11.24 1.82 1.21
N ILE A 151 -10.65 3.02 1.07
CA ILE A 151 -9.80 3.64 2.11
C ILE A 151 -10.60 3.80 3.41
N ILE A 152 -11.82 4.33 3.33
CA ILE A 152 -12.68 4.54 4.50
C ILE A 152 -13.09 3.20 5.13
N ASP A 153 -13.52 2.24 4.31
CA ASP A 153 -13.91 0.91 4.78
C ASP A 153 -12.75 0.20 5.48
N SER A 154 -11.56 0.23 4.89
CA SER A 154 -10.36 -0.40 5.45
C SER A 154 -9.91 0.27 6.74
N PHE A 155 -9.92 1.61 6.80
CA PHE A 155 -9.62 2.36 8.02
C PHE A 155 -10.59 2.02 9.15
N THR A 156 -11.90 2.09 8.88
CA THR A 156 -12.94 1.84 9.90
C THR A 156 -12.96 0.40 10.41
N LYS A 157 -12.60 -0.58 9.57
CA LYS A 157 -12.50 -2.00 9.94
C LYS A 157 -11.12 -2.39 10.52
N GLY A 158 -10.18 -1.46 10.62
CA GLY A 158 -8.83 -1.75 11.10
C GLY A 158 -7.99 -2.62 10.15
N LYS A 159 -8.35 -2.70 8.86
CA LYS A 159 -7.65 -3.49 7.85
C LYS A 159 -6.47 -2.70 7.30
N MET A 160 -5.35 -2.72 8.03
CA MET A 160 -4.23 -1.83 7.78
C MET A 160 -3.52 -2.05 6.44
N PHE A 161 -3.34 -3.32 6.04
CA PHE A 161 -2.77 -3.62 4.73
C PHE A 161 -3.68 -3.11 3.60
N ASP A 162 -4.97 -3.41 3.66
CA ASP A 162 -5.95 -2.97 2.66
C ASP A 162 -6.06 -1.44 2.61
N LEU A 163 -5.91 -0.77 3.76
CA LEU A 163 -5.87 0.69 3.87
C LEU A 163 -4.69 1.25 3.08
N GLY A 164 -3.48 0.75 3.36
CA GLY A 164 -2.27 1.11 2.63
C GLY A 164 -2.43 0.86 1.14
N PHE A 165 -2.86 -0.35 0.78
CA PHE A 165 -3.08 -0.77 -0.61
C PHE A 165 -4.04 0.15 -1.34
N SER A 166 -5.14 0.54 -0.71
CA SER A 166 -6.14 1.42 -1.35
C SER A 166 -5.60 2.84 -1.57
N ILE A 167 -4.79 3.36 -0.64
CA ILE A 167 -4.09 4.65 -0.82
C ILE A 167 -3.08 4.55 -1.96
N GLY A 168 -2.25 3.50 -1.98
CA GLY A 168 -1.29 3.27 -3.06
C GLY A 168 -1.98 3.14 -4.42
N SER A 169 -3.06 2.35 -4.49
CA SER A 169 -3.86 2.14 -5.70
C SER A 169 -4.49 3.43 -6.22
N LEU A 170 -5.01 4.28 -5.32
CA LEU A 170 -5.46 5.62 -5.67
C LEU A 170 -4.36 6.43 -6.37
N LEU A 171 -3.16 6.45 -5.77
CA LEU A 171 -2.02 7.20 -6.33
C LEU A 171 -1.56 6.61 -7.66
N ALA A 172 -1.47 5.29 -7.78
CA ALA A 172 -1.13 4.63 -9.04
C ALA A 172 -2.13 5.04 -10.14
N LYS A 173 -3.43 4.99 -9.83
CA LYS A 173 -4.51 5.35 -10.75
C LYS A 173 -4.41 6.80 -11.23
N ILE A 174 -4.14 7.74 -10.33
CA ILE A 174 -4.07 9.17 -10.67
C ILE A 174 -2.68 9.63 -11.14
N SER A 175 -1.63 8.83 -10.96
CA SER A 175 -0.29 9.13 -11.49
C SER A 175 -0.27 9.16 -13.02
N GLY A 176 -1.15 8.39 -13.67
CA GLY A 176 -1.33 8.35 -15.12
C GLY A 176 -2.15 9.51 -15.70
N SER A 177 -2.91 10.23 -14.89
CA SER A 177 -3.78 11.35 -15.33
C SER A 177 -3.03 12.58 -15.83
N GLY A 178 -1.70 12.65 -15.64
CA GLY A 178 -0.86 13.79 -16.02
C GLY A 178 -0.37 13.81 -17.46
N ILE A 179 -0.67 12.77 -18.26
CA ILE A 179 -0.33 12.75 -19.68
C ILE A 179 -1.48 13.40 -20.48
N ILE A 180 -1.58 14.73 -20.39
CA ILE A 180 -1.95 15.52 -21.57
C ILE A 180 -0.61 15.81 -22.26
N ILE A 181 -0.12 14.86 -23.08
CA ILE A 181 0.75 15.28 -24.18
C ILE A 181 -0.19 16.05 -25.09
N THR A 182 -0.15 17.38 -25.02
CA THR A 182 -0.56 18.16 -26.17
C THR A 182 0.42 17.77 -27.26
N ALA A 183 -0.10 17.04 -28.26
CA ALA A 183 0.61 16.72 -29.49
C ALA A 183 1.06 17.99 -30.21
#